data_AF-A0A101GWY2-F1
#
_entry.id   AF-A0A101GWY2-F1
#
_cell.length_a   1.000
_cell.length_b   1.000
_cell.length_c   1.000
_cell.angle_alpha   90.00
_cell.angle_beta   90.00
_cell.angle_gamma   90.00
#
_symmetry.space_group_name_H-M   'P 1'
#
loop_
_entity.id
_entity.type
_entity.pdbx_description
1 polymer ?
#
loop_
_entity_poly.entity_id
_entity_poly.type
_entity_poly.pdbx_seq_one_letter_code
_entity_poly.pdbx_strand_id
1 'polypeptide(L)'
;MKLFSKLFLVIAMGVIIPSAFTFSEIDFDLICEKEGWREQCDLISESACQEMLNQCQTYFEEKRKDIDSDLIKTSAEKNTLKKQIDTLNAKIKDLDYQIYQSNLAIKSLDFQAKETEESIVEIEKEIENQKQKIALILRAVNNVLALQALQKQASATAKQEKDRLYSLTEAQYQAQLKEKEDVETKAAEIAKKLISIIGLTEDQEPPTFGEALELAKNVGNSVGVRPAFLLAIISQESAIGRNVGQCYITDTKTGGGMYSNGKPLSRIIHPTRDLPVFIEIIKDSGRVMEKTPVSCWIPQCVTSYGGKYYYSGASVRNDGSIVCAKSGYVPFGFGFKNILIKGR
;
A
#
# COMPACT_ATOMS: atom_id res chain seq x y z
N MET A 1 12.51 -85.76 64.86
CA MET A 1 11.74 -87.01 65.12
C MET A 1 12.34 -88.07 64.20
N LYS A 2 12.71 -89.27 64.65
CA LYS A 2 11.89 -90.36 65.24
C LYS A 2 10.79 -90.82 64.27
N LEU A 3 10.47 -92.11 64.04
CA LEU A 3 10.98 -93.47 64.37
C LEU A 3 10.30 -94.43 63.31
N PHE A 4 10.53 -95.75 63.14
CA PHE A 4 11.26 -96.83 63.84
C PHE A 4 11.47 -98.02 62.85
N SER A 5 12.33 -99.01 63.19
CA SER A 5 12.15 -100.48 63.04
C SER A 5 11.69 -101.14 61.72
N LYS A 6 12.29 -102.23 61.20
CA LYS A 6 13.39 -103.15 61.61
C LYS A 6 14.08 -103.60 60.29
N LEU A 7 15.38 -103.88 60.11
CA LEU A 7 16.50 -104.38 60.93
C LEU A 7 16.42 -105.86 61.35
N PHE A 8 17.19 -106.72 60.66
CA PHE A 8 18.15 -107.72 61.17
C PHE A 8 18.95 -108.23 59.94
N LEU A 9 20.28 -108.38 59.85
CA LEU A 9 21.36 -108.79 60.77
C LEU A 9 21.25 -110.27 61.23
N VAL A 10 22.32 -111.07 61.38
CA VAL A 10 23.73 -110.88 60.97
C VAL A 10 24.45 -112.24 60.79
N ILE A 11 25.54 -112.24 59.99
CA ILE A 11 26.77 -113.08 60.05
C ILE A 11 26.82 -114.22 61.09
N ALA A 12 27.27 -115.42 60.69
CA ALA A 12 28.26 -116.22 61.45
C ALA A 12 28.93 -117.33 60.63
N MET A 13 30.24 -117.55 60.85
CA MET A 13 31.02 -118.68 60.35
C MET A 13 30.94 -119.89 61.30
N GLY A 14 30.97 -121.11 60.75
CA GLY A 14 31.88 -122.16 61.22
C GLY A 14 31.41 -123.24 62.21
N VAL A 15 31.52 -124.51 61.75
CA VAL A 15 31.92 -125.76 62.46
C VAL A 15 31.09 -126.18 63.71
N ILE A 16 30.56 -127.40 63.92
CA ILE A 16 31.05 -128.81 63.80
C ILE A 16 29.77 -129.71 63.68
N ILE A 17 29.44 -130.44 62.60
CA ILE A 17 29.85 -131.82 62.17
C ILE A 17 29.50 -132.94 63.22
N PRO A 18 29.09 -134.20 62.87
CA PRO A 18 28.76 -134.89 61.59
C PRO A 18 27.27 -135.39 61.54
N SER A 19 26.71 -136.03 60.49
CA SER A 19 27.12 -136.36 59.11
C SER A 19 25.90 -136.78 58.26
N ALA A 20 26.04 -136.64 56.93
CA ALA A 20 25.26 -137.29 55.86
C ALA A 20 23.90 -136.68 55.41
N PHE A 21 24.04 -135.75 54.44
CA PHE A 21 23.21 -135.56 53.23
C PHE A 21 21.72 -135.22 53.34
N THR A 22 21.46 -133.92 53.09
CA THR A 22 20.21 -133.31 52.61
C THR A 22 19.91 -133.62 51.14
N PHE A 23 18.65 -133.55 50.73
CA PHE A 23 18.10 -132.78 49.59
C PHE A 23 16.62 -133.18 49.42
N SER A 24 15.63 -132.29 49.28
CA SER A 24 15.45 -130.88 49.68
C SER A 24 13.94 -130.61 49.64
N GLU A 25 13.46 -129.54 50.28
CA GLU A 25 12.04 -129.15 50.17
C GLU A 25 11.60 -129.04 48.71
N ILE A 26 10.44 -129.63 48.42
CA ILE A 26 9.76 -129.50 47.14
C ILE A 26 9.23 -128.06 47.09
N ASP A 27 9.78 -127.24 46.20
CA ASP A 27 9.35 -125.85 45.98
C ASP A 27 7.94 -125.84 45.39
N PHE A 28 6.96 -125.75 46.29
CA PHE A 28 5.55 -125.96 46.01
C PHE A 28 4.98 -124.88 45.07
N ASP A 29 5.40 -123.64 45.24
CA ASP A 29 4.98 -122.50 44.43
C ASP A 29 5.33 -122.73 42.95
N LEU A 30 6.51 -123.29 42.67
CA LEU A 30 6.99 -123.60 41.33
C LEU A 30 6.20 -124.74 40.65
N ILE A 31 5.63 -125.65 41.45
CA ILE A 31 4.80 -126.78 40.99
C ILE A 31 3.36 -126.35 40.71
N CYS A 32 2.79 -125.52 41.60
CA CYS A 32 1.46 -124.97 41.41
C CYS A 32 1.43 -124.04 40.17
N GLU A 33 2.42 -123.15 39.99
CA GLU A 33 2.46 -122.18 38.89
C GLU A 33 2.68 -122.81 37.49
N LYS A 34 3.24 -124.04 37.41
CA LYS A 34 3.53 -124.73 36.14
C LYS A 34 2.58 -125.89 35.79
N GLU A 35 1.46 -126.01 36.50
CA GLU A 35 0.51 -127.14 36.41
C GLU A 35 1.10 -128.53 36.73
N GLY A 36 2.32 -128.60 37.28
CA GLY A 36 3.05 -129.86 37.54
C GLY A 36 2.40 -130.78 38.58
N TRP A 37 1.49 -130.24 39.39
CA TRP A 37 0.67 -130.99 40.35
C TRP A 37 -0.14 -132.12 39.70
N ARG A 38 -0.47 -132.02 38.40
CA ARG A 38 -1.18 -133.09 37.67
C ARG A 38 -0.37 -134.38 37.58
N GLU A 39 0.93 -134.28 37.27
CA GLU A 39 1.79 -135.46 37.12
C GLU A 39 2.27 -136.02 38.47
N GLN A 40 2.40 -135.15 39.49
CA GLN A 40 2.82 -135.58 40.83
C GLN A 40 1.70 -136.28 41.62
N CYS A 41 0.42 -135.96 41.39
CA CYS A 41 -0.70 -136.62 42.07
C CYS A 41 -0.82 -138.13 41.75
N ASP A 42 -0.41 -138.57 40.55
CA ASP A 42 -0.43 -139.99 40.15
C ASP A 42 0.68 -140.83 40.83
N LEU A 43 1.66 -140.18 41.46
CA LEU A 43 2.87 -140.81 42.02
C LEU A 43 2.89 -140.85 43.57
N ILE A 44 1.86 -140.32 44.23
CA ILE A 44 1.77 -140.20 45.69
C ILE A 44 0.45 -140.77 46.22
N SER A 45 0.35 -141.01 47.53
CA SER A 45 -0.90 -141.53 48.12
C SER A 45 -2.04 -140.51 48.01
N GLU A 46 -3.28 -140.98 47.95
CA GLU A 46 -4.49 -140.16 47.81
C GLU A 46 -4.54 -138.99 48.82
N SER A 47 -4.16 -139.24 50.08
CA SER A 47 -4.05 -138.23 51.13
C SER A 47 -2.98 -137.16 50.88
N ALA A 48 -1.86 -137.52 50.25
CA ALA A 48 -0.76 -136.60 49.95
C ALA A 48 -1.08 -135.74 48.71
N CYS A 49 -1.78 -136.30 47.72
CA CYS A 49 -2.34 -135.53 46.60
C CYS A 49 -3.40 -134.53 47.10
N GLN A 50 -4.28 -134.91 48.04
CA GLN A 50 -5.25 -133.99 48.64
C GLN A 50 -4.58 -132.83 49.39
N GLU A 51 -3.54 -133.10 50.18
CA GLU A 51 -2.78 -132.05 50.88
C GLU A 51 -2.07 -131.11 49.87
N MET A 52 -1.48 -131.65 48.81
CA MET A 52 -0.87 -130.86 47.73
C MET A 52 -1.89 -129.96 47.02
N LEU A 53 -3.09 -130.48 46.74
CA LEU A 53 -4.16 -129.71 46.13
C LEU A 53 -4.67 -128.60 47.06
N ASN A 54 -4.79 -128.84 48.37
CA ASN A 54 -5.15 -127.81 49.36
C ASN A 54 -4.10 -126.70 49.46
N GLN A 55 -2.80 -127.05 49.40
CA GLN A 55 -1.71 -126.08 49.43
C GLN A 55 -1.67 -125.24 48.14
N CYS A 56 -1.80 -125.85 46.95
CA CYS A 56 -1.97 -125.10 45.71
C CYS A 56 -3.24 -124.23 45.68
N GLN A 57 -4.36 -124.70 46.24
CA GLN A 57 -5.57 -123.89 46.39
C GLN A 57 -5.30 -122.66 47.26
N THR A 58 -4.63 -122.83 48.40
CA THR A 58 -4.26 -121.73 49.31
C THR A 58 -3.35 -120.72 48.60
N TYR A 59 -2.31 -121.18 47.91
CA TYR A 59 -1.43 -120.34 47.09
C TYR A 59 -2.19 -119.52 46.05
N PHE A 60 -3.10 -120.15 45.29
CA PHE A 60 -3.91 -119.44 44.30
C PHE A 60 -4.92 -118.48 44.93
N GLU A 61 -5.45 -118.77 46.12
CA GLU A 61 -6.32 -117.85 46.87
C GLU A 61 -5.57 -116.62 47.41
N GLU A 62 -4.33 -116.77 47.89
CA GLU A 62 -3.50 -115.64 48.31
C GLU A 62 -3.08 -114.78 47.12
N LYS A 63 -2.55 -115.39 46.05
CA LYS A 63 -2.18 -114.69 44.82
C LYS A 63 -3.37 -113.96 44.18
N ARG A 64 -4.58 -114.50 44.30
CA ARG A 64 -5.82 -113.81 43.91
C ARG A 64 -6.14 -112.60 44.79
N LYS A 65 -5.99 -112.69 46.12
CA LYS A 65 -6.20 -111.54 47.02
C LYS A 65 -5.24 -110.39 46.71
N ASP A 66 -3.98 -110.70 46.40
CA ASP A 66 -2.99 -109.70 46.02
C ASP A 66 -3.31 -109.06 44.67
N ILE A 67 -3.68 -109.85 43.65
CA ILE A 67 -4.13 -109.34 42.35
C ILE A 67 -5.40 -108.50 42.48
N ASP A 68 -6.39 -108.92 43.28
CA ASP A 68 -7.62 -108.16 43.54
C ASP A 68 -7.30 -106.84 44.25
N SER A 69 -6.37 -106.84 45.21
CA SER A 69 -5.87 -105.65 45.92
C SER A 69 -5.16 -104.65 44.99
N ASP A 70 -4.23 -105.13 44.16
CA ASP A 70 -3.52 -104.30 43.19
C ASP A 70 -4.45 -103.78 42.08
N LEU A 71 -5.48 -104.54 41.69
CA LEU A 71 -6.51 -104.09 40.76
C LEU A 71 -7.36 -102.98 41.36
N ILE A 72 -7.77 -103.09 42.64
CA ILE A 72 -8.47 -102.03 43.37
C ILE A 72 -7.61 -100.77 43.44
N LYS A 73 -6.33 -100.89 43.82
CA LYS A 73 -5.38 -99.79 43.91
C LYS A 73 -5.16 -99.11 42.55
N THR A 74 -4.87 -99.88 41.51
CA THR A 74 -4.65 -99.37 40.14
C THR A 74 -5.90 -98.70 39.58
N SER A 75 -7.09 -99.23 39.88
CA SER A 75 -8.38 -98.60 39.56
C SER A 75 -8.57 -97.24 40.26
N ALA A 76 -8.21 -97.15 41.55
CA ALA A 76 -8.26 -95.91 42.32
C ALA A 76 -7.26 -94.85 41.80
N GLU A 77 -6.04 -95.25 41.46
CA GLU A 77 -5.02 -94.38 40.85
C GLU A 77 -5.49 -93.87 39.47
N LYS A 78 -6.01 -94.75 38.62
CA LYS A 78 -6.63 -94.40 37.32
C LYS A 78 -7.76 -93.37 37.47
N ASN A 79 -8.66 -93.56 38.44
CA ASN A 79 -9.76 -92.62 38.71
C ASN A 79 -9.25 -91.26 39.21
N THR A 80 -8.16 -91.26 39.99
CA THR A 80 -7.50 -90.03 40.46
C THR A 80 -6.85 -89.26 39.30
N LEU A 81 -6.09 -89.96 38.44
CA LEU A 81 -5.50 -89.39 37.22
C LEU A 81 -6.57 -88.86 36.26
N LYS A 82 -7.68 -89.59 36.07
CA LYS A 82 -8.82 -89.12 35.28
C LYS A 82 -9.38 -87.80 35.81
N LYS A 83 -9.62 -87.69 37.13
CA LYS A 83 -10.08 -86.45 37.76
C LYS A 83 -9.10 -85.29 37.58
N GLN A 84 -7.78 -85.56 37.61
CA GLN A 84 -6.76 -84.55 37.33
C GLN A 84 -6.79 -84.10 35.87
N ILE A 85 -6.92 -85.03 34.91
CA ILE A 85 -7.09 -84.73 33.48
C ILE A 85 -8.35 -83.90 33.24
N ASP A 86 -9.49 -84.28 33.82
CA ASP A 86 -10.75 -83.52 33.69
C ASP A 86 -10.61 -82.10 34.26
N THR A 87 -9.88 -81.94 35.38
CA THR A 87 -9.57 -80.63 35.98
C THR A 87 -8.64 -79.80 35.10
N LEU A 88 -7.63 -80.41 34.46
CA LEU A 88 -6.73 -79.74 33.52
C LEU A 88 -7.46 -79.31 32.25
N ASN A 89 -8.31 -80.17 31.69
CA ASN A 89 -9.13 -79.85 30.52
C ASN A 89 -10.09 -78.68 30.79
N ALA A 90 -10.68 -78.61 32.00
CA ALA A 90 -11.49 -77.47 32.41
C ALA A 90 -10.67 -76.17 32.47
N LYS A 91 -9.43 -76.23 33.00
CA LYS A 91 -8.51 -75.07 33.02
C LYS A 91 -8.04 -74.66 31.62
N ILE A 92 -7.76 -75.62 30.73
CA ILE A 92 -7.40 -75.33 29.33
C ILE A 92 -8.54 -74.58 28.64
N LYS A 93 -9.78 -75.06 28.76
CA LYS A 93 -10.96 -74.39 28.20
C LYS A 93 -11.18 -72.98 28.75
N ASP A 94 -10.91 -72.76 30.04
CA ASP A 94 -10.99 -71.44 30.66
C ASP A 94 -9.89 -70.51 30.11
N LEU A 95 -8.65 -70.98 30.01
CA LEU A 95 -7.53 -70.24 29.40
C LEU A 95 -7.79 -69.93 27.92
N ASP A 96 -8.32 -70.87 27.14
CA ASP A 96 -8.70 -70.64 25.74
C ASP A 96 -9.74 -69.53 25.61
N TYR A 97 -10.71 -69.48 26.52
CA TYR A 97 -11.70 -68.40 26.57
C TYR A 97 -11.07 -67.05 26.96
N GLN A 98 -10.18 -67.04 27.95
CA GLN A 98 -9.43 -65.82 28.32
C GLN A 98 -8.57 -65.32 27.15
N ILE A 99 -7.83 -66.20 26.47
CA ILE A 99 -7.03 -65.89 25.28
C ILE A 99 -7.91 -65.31 24.16
N TYR A 100 -9.09 -65.90 23.93
CA TYR A 100 -10.05 -65.37 22.95
C TYR A 100 -10.49 -63.94 23.30
N GLN A 101 -10.84 -63.66 24.56
CA GLN A 101 -11.19 -62.31 25.01
C GLN A 101 -10.02 -61.33 24.87
N SER A 102 -8.80 -61.73 25.23
CA SER A 102 -7.59 -60.92 25.04
C SER A 102 -7.34 -60.61 23.56
N ASN A 103 -7.54 -61.57 22.65
CA ASN A 103 -7.39 -61.35 21.21
C ASN A 103 -8.43 -60.36 20.65
N LEU A 104 -9.67 -60.38 21.15
CA LEU A 104 -10.67 -59.37 20.79
C LEU A 104 -10.27 -57.98 21.29
N ALA A 105 -9.78 -57.86 22.53
CA ALA A 105 -9.30 -56.59 23.08
C ALA A 105 -8.10 -56.04 22.28
N ILE A 106 -7.12 -56.89 21.94
CA ILE A 106 -5.98 -56.54 21.09
C ILE A 106 -6.45 -56.03 19.73
N LYS A 107 -7.42 -56.71 19.09
CA LYS A 107 -7.97 -56.27 17.80
C LYS A 107 -8.71 -54.93 17.89
N SER A 108 -9.39 -54.65 19.00
CA SER A 108 -10.01 -53.35 19.25
C SER A 108 -8.96 -52.24 19.43
N LEU A 109 -7.85 -52.54 20.11
CA LEU A 109 -6.74 -51.59 20.31
C LEU A 109 -5.98 -51.34 19.00
N ASP A 110 -5.78 -52.36 18.16
CA ASP A 110 -5.20 -52.22 16.81
C ASP A 110 -6.05 -51.32 15.90
N PHE A 111 -7.38 -51.40 16.00
CA PHE A 111 -8.28 -50.51 15.28
C PHE A 111 -8.18 -49.06 15.79
N GLN A 112 -8.24 -48.84 17.10
CA GLN A 112 -8.10 -47.50 17.70
C GLN A 112 -6.72 -46.87 17.42
N ALA A 113 -5.66 -47.68 17.37
CA ALA A 113 -4.32 -47.23 17.00
C ALA A 113 -4.29 -46.71 15.56
N LYS A 114 -4.95 -47.40 14.62
CA LYS A 114 -5.06 -46.98 13.21
C LYS A 114 -5.90 -45.71 13.05
N GLU A 115 -7.05 -45.61 13.70
CA GLU A 115 -7.85 -44.37 13.69
C GLU A 115 -7.05 -43.18 14.27
N THR A 116 -6.21 -43.43 15.28
CA THR A 116 -5.32 -42.41 15.86
C THR A 116 -4.18 -42.04 14.91
N GLU A 117 -3.57 -43.01 14.22
CA GLU A 117 -2.53 -42.79 13.20
C GLU A 117 -3.07 -41.95 12.02
N GLU A 118 -4.24 -42.30 11.50
CA GLU A 118 -4.95 -41.54 10.45
C GLU A 118 -5.24 -40.10 10.92
N SER A 119 -5.75 -39.93 12.15
CA SER A 119 -6.01 -38.62 12.75
C SER A 119 -4.74 -37.76 12.90
N ILE A 120 -3.60 -38.38 13.24
CA ILE A 120 -2.31 -37.68 13.33
C ILE A 120 -1.89 -37.17 11.94
N VAL A 121 -1.98 -38.00 10.89
CA VAL A 121 -1.63 -37.62 9.51
C VAL A 121 -2.52 -36.48 9.00
N GLU A 122 -3.82 -36.46 9.33
CA GLU A 122 -4.71 -35.35 8.99
C GLU A 122 -4.33 -34.05 9.72
N ILE A 123 -3.98 -34.13 11.02
CA ILE A 123 -3.55 -32.99 11.82
C ILE A 123 -2.21 -32.43 11.31
N GLU A 124 -1.24 -33.28 10.96
CA GLU A 124 0.04 -32.86 10.37
C GLU A 124 -0.17 -32.10 9.06
N LYS A 125 -1.07 -32.58 8.20
CA LYS A 125 -1.44 -31.94 6.94
C LYS A 125 -2.09 -30.56 7.16
N GLU A 126 -2.97 -30.42 8.15
CA GLU A 126 -3.57 -29.11 8.46
C GLU A 126 -2.57 -28.16 9.14
N ILE A 127 -1.64 -28.66 9.96
CA ILE A 127 -0.52 -27.86 10.49
C ILE A 127 0.34 -27.29 9.36
N GLU A 128 0.65 -28.10 8.34
CA GLU A 128 1.43 -27.63 7.19
C GLU A 128 0.65 -26.61 6.33
N ASN A 129 -0.65 -26.85 6.11
CA ASN A 129 -1.55 -25.87 5.49
C ASN A 129 -1.58 -24.53 6.26
N GLN A 130 -1.61 -24.57 7.60
CA GLN A 130 -1.58 -23.38 8.44
C GLN A 130 -0.23 -22.66 8.41
N LYS A 131 0.90 -23.37 8.42
CA LYS A 131 2.23 -22.76 8.23
C LYS A 131 2.31 -22.01 6.90
N GLN A 132 1.78 -22.60 5.82
CA GLN A 132 1.76 -21.96 4.50
C GLN A 132 0.87 -20.71 4.48
N LYS A 133 -0.33 -20.77 5.08
CA LYS A 133 -1.21 -19.60 5.27
C LYS A 133 -0.50 -18.49 6.06
N ILE A 134 0.16 -18.82 7.17
CA ILE A 134 0.91 -17.85 8.00
C ILE A 134 2.07 -17.22 7.21
N ALA A 135 2.82 -18.01 6.43
CA ALA A 135 3.90 -17.50 5.59
C ALA A 135 3.40 -16.54 4.50
N LEU A 136 2.23 -16.80 3.90
CA LEU A 136 1.58 -15.90 2.95
C LEU A 136 1.11 -14.59 3.62
N ILE A 137 0.47 -14.69 4.78
CA ILE A 137 0.02 -13.52 5.56
C ILE A 137 1.22 -12.66 5.98
N LEU A 138 2.31 -13.25 6.45
CA LEU A 138 3.52 -12.54 6.86
C LEU A 138 4.15 -11.76 5.69
N ARG A 139 4.20 -12.36 4.50
CA ARG A 139 4.64 -11.65 3.27
C ARG A 139 3.71 -10.49 2.93
N ALA A 140 2.40 -10.69 3.01
CA ALA A 140 1.41 -9.64 2.74
C ALA A 140 1.55 -8.46 3.73
N VAL A 141 1.68 -8.74 5.03
CA VAL A 141 1.88 -7.72 6.08
C VAL A 141 3.17 -6.93 5.84
N ASN A 142 4.29 -7.61 5.55
CA ASN A 142 5.56 -6.93 5.25
C ASN A 142 5.46 -6.02 4.02
N ASN A 143 4.78 -6.46 2.96
CA ASN A 143 4.53 -5.64 1.77
C ASN A 143 3.67 -4.41 2.09
N VAL A 144 2.61 -4.56 2.89
CA VAL A 144 1.75 -3.44 3.33
C VAL A 144 2.53 -2.44 4.17
N LEU A 145 3.37 -2.90 5.11
CA LEU A 145 4.23 -2.02 5.91
C LEU A 145 5.25 -1.25 5.06
N ALA A 146 5.86 -1.90 4.08
CA ALA A 146 6.76 -1.24 3.13
C ALA A 146 6.04 -0.17 2.29
N LEU A 147 4.85 -0.48 1.77
CA LEU A 147 4.01 0.47 1.03
C LEU A 147 3.57 1.66 1.92
N GLN A 148 3.19 1.40 3.17
CA GLN A 148 2.79 2.44 4.12
C GLN A 148 3.97 3.38 4.47
N ALA A 149 5.18 2.83 4.62
CA ALA A 149 6.38 3.63 4.83
C ALA A 149 6.68 4.54 3.63
N LEU A 150 6.62 4.00 2.41
CA LEU A 150 6.79 4.75 1.16
C LEU A 150 5.70 5.84 0.99
N GLN A 151 4.44 5.53 1.29
CA GLN A 151 3.33 6.48 1.23
C GLN A 151 3.52 7.62 2.24
N LYS A 152 3.97 7.32 3.47
CA LYS A 152 4.27 8.34 4.49
C LYS A 152 5.42 9.24 4.05
N GLN A 153 6.47 8.68 3.46
CA GLN A 153 7.58 9.45 2.90
C GLN A 153 7.13 10.36 1.75
N ALA A 154 6.38 9.83 0.78
CA ALA A 154 5.85 10.59 -0.36
C ALA A 154 4.89 11.71 0.07
N SER A 155 4.06 11.49 1.10
CA SER A 155 3.20 12.52 1.68
C SER A 155 4.01 13.62 2.39
N ALA A 156 5.08 13.25 3.11
CA ALA A 156 5.97 14.21 3.76
C ALA A 156 6.73 15.09 2.74
N THR A 157 7.27 14.51 1.67
CA THR A 157 7.95 15.26 0.61
C THR A 157 6.98 16.13 -0.18
N ALA A 158 5.77 15.63 -0.51
CA ALA A 158 4.73 16.43 -1.16
C ALA A 158 4.30 17.63 -0.30
N LYS A 159 4.22 17.47 1.04
CA LYS A 159 3.96 18.57 1.95
C LYS A 159 5.12 19.58 1.97
N GLN A 160 6.37 19.11 2.09
CA GLN A 160 7.54 19.98 2.05
C GLN A 160 7.62 20.79 0.75
N GLU A 161 7.36 20.16 -0.40
CA GLU A 161 7.38 20.86 -1.68
C GLU A 161 6.21 21.84 -1.81
N LYS A 162 5.01 21.50 -1.32
CA LYS A 162 3.89 22.46 -1.23
C LYS A 162 4.26 23.69 -0.38
N ASP A 163 4.83 23.48 0.79
CA ASP A 163 5.20 24.56 1.72
C ASP A 163 6.35 25.43 1.10
N ARG A 164 7.30 24.80 0.39
CA ARG A 164 8.34 25.48 -0.39
C ARG A 164 7.74 26.32 -1.54
N LEU A 165 6.86 25.75 -2.35
CA LEU A 165 6.21 26.47 -3.44
C LEU A 165 5.38 27.65 -2.93
N TYR A 166 4.63 27.46 -1.84
CA TYR A 166 3.83 28.53 -1.22
C TYR A 166 4.69 29.71 -0.77
N SER A 167 5.80 29.44 -0.06
CA SER A 167 6.73 30.50 0.37
C SER A 167 7.42 31.21 -0.80
N LEU A 168 7.73 30.51 -1.89
CA LEU A 168 8.24 31.12 -3.13
C LEU A 168 7.20 32.03 -3.80
N THR A 169 5.93 31.60 -3.90
CA THR A 169 4.86 32.44 -4.47
C THR A 169 4.58 33.68 -3.62
N GLU A 170 4.59 33.57 -2.29
CA GLU A 170 4.42 34.74 -1.42
C GLU A 170 5.58 35.73 -1.58
N ALA A 171 6.83 35.24 -1.60
CA ALA A 171 8.00 36.09 -1.82
C ALA A 171 7.97 36.79 -3.20
N GLN A 172 7.53 36.10 -4.25
CA GLN A 172 7.36 36.67 -5.59
C GLN A 172 6.25 37.73 -5.62
N TYR A 173 5.11 37.47 -4.96
CA TYR A 173 3.99 38.40 -4.88
C TYR A 173 4.40 39.70 -4.16
N GLN A 174 5.09 39.59 -3.01
CA GLN A 174 5.60 40.75 -2.27
C GLN A 174 6.68 41.53 -3.06
N ALA A 175 7.49 40.85 -3.88
CA ALA A 175 8.44 41.50 -4.77
C ALA A 175 7.73 42.31 -5.88
N GLN A 176 6.68 41.76 -6.50
CA GLN A 176 5.88 42.46 -7.51
C GLN A 176 5.14 43.68 -6.95
N LEU A 177 4.64 43.62 -5.72
CA LEU A 177 4.03 44.77 -5.05
C LEU A 177 5.03 45.92 -4.85
N LYS A 178 6.26 45.61 -4.41
CA LYS A 178 7.34 46.60 -4.28
C LYS A 178 7.81 47.16 -5.63
N GLU A 179 7.92 46.31 -6.65
CA GLU A 179 8.28 46.76 -8.01
C GLU A 179 7.21 47.73 -8.56
N LYS A 180 5.93 47.45 -8.32
CA LYS A 180 4.84 48.34 -8.69
C LYS A 180 4.95 49.70 -7.98
N GLU A 181 5.17 49.72 -6.68
CA GLU A 181 5.34 50.95 -5.88
C GLU A 181 6.57 51.77 -6.32
N ASP A 182 7.70 51.11 -6.60
CA ASP A 182 8.91 51.72 -7.14
C ASP A 182 8.70 52.31 -8.56
N VAL A 183 7.91 51.66 -9.41
CA VAL A 183 7.51 52.20 -10.71
C VAL A 183 6.56 53.40 -10.58
N GLU A 184 5.58 53.34 -9.67
CA GLU A 184 4.63 54.44 -9.43
C GLU A 184 5.33 55.68 -8.84
N THR A 185 6.25 55.50 -7.89
CA THR A 185 7.06 56.59 -7.32
C THR A 185 8.00 57.21 -8.37
N LYS A 186 8.71 56.40 -9.17
CA LYS A 186 9.51 56.88 -10.31
C LYS A 186 8.67 57.64 -11.34
N ALA A 187 7.48 57.16 -11.66
CA ALA A 187 6.57 57.85 -12.57
C ALA A 187 6.13 59.22 -12.01
N ALA A 188 5.84 59.31 -10.70
CA ALA A 188 5.51 60.57 -10.03
C ALA A 188 6.70 61.55 -9.99
N GLU A 189 7.93 61.07 -9.77
CA GLU A 189 9.13 61.91 -9.89
C GLU A 189 9.36 62.43 -11.31
N ILE A 190 9.20 61.57 -12.31
CA ILE A 190 9.34 61.95 -13.72
C ILE A 190 8.25 62.97 -14.09
N ALA A 191 7.02 62.81 -13.58
CA ALA A 191 5.95 63.79 -13.77
C ALA A 191 6.31 65.17 -13.17
N LYS A 192 6.80 65.22 -11.93
CA LYS A 192 7.29 66.46 -11.29
C LYS A 192 8.42 67.11 -12.09
N LYS A 193 9.40 66.31 -12.53
CA LYS A 193 10.51 66.79 -13.38
C LYS A 193 10.00 67.32 -14.73
N LEU A 194 9.05 66.65 -15.38
CA LEU A 194 8.45 67.15 -16.63
C LEU A 194 7.70 68.47 -16.42
N ILE A 195 6.92 68.62 -15.35
CA ILE A 195 6.21 69.86 -15.02
C ILE A 195 7.22 71.02 -14.86
N SER A 196 8.33 70.80 -14.15
CA SER A 196 9.39 71.82 -14.01
C SER A 196 10.10 72.21 -15.32
N ILE A 197 10.07 71.35 -16.34
CA ILE A 197 10.70 71.58 -17.65
C ILE A 197 9.75 72.27 -18.63
N ILE A 198 8.43 72.03 -18.50
CA ILE A 198 7.42 72.52 -19.47
C ILE A 198 6.87 73.91 -19.11
N GLY A 199 7.01 74.36 -17.85
CA GLY A 199 6.74 75.75 -17.47
C GLY A 199 5.26 76.15 -17.55
N LEU A 200 4.38 75.31 -17.01
CA LEU A 200 2.94 75.57 -16.94
C LEU A 200 2.58 76.42 -15.70
N THR A 201 1.59 77.30 -15.84
CA THR A 201 1.03 78.14 -14.77
C THR A 201 0.00 77.39 -13.93
N GLU A 202 -0.17 77.78 -12.67
CA GLU A 202 -0.81 77.01 -11.59
C GLU A 202 -2.30 76.63 -11.78
N ASP A 203 -3.04 77.28 -12.68
CA ASP A 203 -4.52 77.26 -12.66
C ASP A 203 -5.20 76.11 -13.45
N GLN A 204 -4.48 75.28 -14.20
CA GLN A 204 -5.02 74.11 -14.91
C GLN A 204 -3.99 72.97 -14.98
N GLU A 205 -4.13 71.96 -14.12
CA GLU A 205 -3.31 70.74 -14.22
C GLU A 205 -3.77 69.87 -15.41
N PRO A 206 -2.86 69.49 -16.34
CA PRO A 206 -3.19 68.50 -17.38
C PRO A 206 -3.35 67.12 -16.72
N PRO A 207 -4.34 66.31 -17.14
CA PRO A 207 -4.64 65.05 -16.47
C PRO A 207 -3.44 64.11 -16.48
N THR A 208 -3.31 63.31 -15.41
CA THR A 208 -2.34 62.22 -15.40
C THR A 208 -2.67 61.21 -16.49
N PHE A 209 -1.67 60.43 -16.91
CA PHE A 209 -1.89 59.38 -17.91
C PHE A 209 -2.95 58.35 -17.47
N GLY A 210 -3.06 58.08 -16.16
CA GLY A 210 -4.08 57.20 -15.60
C GLY A 210 -5.49 57.75 -15.74
N GLU A 211 -5.71 59.02 -15.39
CA GLU A 211 -7.01 59.69 -15.54
C GLU A 211 -7.42 59.82 -17.01
N ALA A 212 -6.47 60.19 -17.87
CA ALA A 212 -6.69 60.23 -19.32
C ALA A 212 -7.08 58.85 -19.88
N LEU A 213 -6.48 57.77 -19.37
CA LEU A 213 -6.81 56.40 -19.77
C LEU A 213 -8.22 55.98 -19.33
N GLU A 214 -8.63 56.27 -18.09
CA GLU A 214 -10.00 55.97 -17.64
C GLU A 214 -11.05 56.79 -18.40
N LEU A 215 -10.79 58.08 -18.64
CA LEU A 215 -11.67 58.91 -19.47
C LEU A 215 -11.76 58.37 -20.91
N ALA A 216 -10.64 57.96 -21.51
CA ALA A 216 -10.60 57.38 -22.85
C ALA A 216 -11.32 56.03 -22.93
N LYS A 217 -11.32 55.20 -21.86
CA LYS A 217 -12.15 53.99 -21.77
C LYS A 217 -13.64 54.34 -21.79
N ASN A 218 -14.07 55.25 -20.91
CA ASN A 218 -15.47 55.64 -20.76
C ASN A 218 -16.05 56.27 -22.04
N VAL A 219 -15.33 57.23 -22.63
CA VAL A 219 -15.74 57.87 -23.89
C VAL A 219 -15.62 56.88 -25.04
N GLY A 220 -14.50 56.17 -25.17
CA GLY A 220 -14.24 55.25 -26.27
C GLY A 220 -15.27 54.13 -26.40
N ASN A 221 -15.69 53.54 -25.28
CA ASN A 221 -16.77 52.55 -25.23
C ASN A 221 -18.12 53.14 -25.67
N SER A 222 -18.38 54.41 -25.38
CA SER A 222 -19.63 55.09 -25.72
C SER A 222 -19.73 55.49 -27.20
N VAL A 223 -18.59 55.80 -27.84
CA VAL A 223 -18.52 56.18 -29.27
C VAL A 223 -18.03 55.07 -30.20
N GLY A 224 -17.72 53.88 -29.67
CA GLY A 224 -17.20 52.74 -30.44
C GLY A 224 -15.75 52.89 -30.92
N VAL A 225 -14.99 53.83 -30.36
CA VAL A 225 -13.59 54.10 -30.75
C VAL A 225 -12.63 53.53 -29.72
N ARG A 226 -11.59 52.81 -30.17
CA ARG A 226 -10.60 52.20 -29.27
C ARG A 226 -9.93 53.28 -28.38
N PRO A 227 -9.90 53.13 -27.05
CA PRO A 227 -9.27 54.11 -26.14
C PRO A 227 -7.81 54.43 -26.49
N ALA A 228 -7.04 53.43 -26.93
CA ALA A 228 -5.66 53.60 -27.38
C ALA A 228 -5.53 54.51 -28.63
N PHE A 229 -6.54 54.54 -29.51
CA PHE A 229 -6.55 55.45 -30.66
C PHE A 229 -6.87 56.89 -30.22
N LEU A 230 -7.85 57.09 -29.34
CA LEU A 230 -8.15 58.40 -28.77
C LEU A 230 -6.94 58.99 -28.03
N LEU A 231 -6.28 58.20 -27.18
CA LEU A 231 -5.07 58.60 -26.47
C LEU A 231 -3.91 58.92 -27.42
N ALA A 232 -3.73 58.14 -28.49
CA ALA A 232 -2.70 58.42 -29.49
C ALA A 232 -2.93 59.77 -30.17
N ILE A 233 -4.15 60.08 -30.59
CA ILE A 233 -4.49 61.38 -31.20
C ILE A 233 -4.31 62.52 -30.18
N ILE A 234 -4.83 62.40 -28.96
CA ILE A 234 -4.72 63.46 -27.94
C ILE A 234 -3.26 63.70 -27.50
N SER A 235 -2.46 62.64 -27.40
CA SER A 235 -1.01 62.72 -27.15
C SER A 235 -0.26 63.36 -28.32
N GLN A 236 -0.69 63.10 -29.56
CA GLN A 236 -0.08 63.63 -30.77
C GLN A 236 -0.39 65.13 -30.97
N GLU A 237 -1.64 65.53 -30.81
CA GLU A 237 -2.10 66.90 -31.07
C GLU A 237 -1.72 67.87 -29.94
N SER A 238 -1.66 67.39 -28.68
CA SER A 238 -1.53 68.27 -27.51
C SER A 238 -0.61 67.78 -26.40
N ALA A 239 0.07 66.64 -26.57
CA ALA A 239 0.79 65.96 -25.49
C ALA A 239 -0.08 65.75 -24.23
N ILE A 240 -1.36 65.40 -24.42
CA ILE A 240 -2.38 65.27 -23.36
C ILE A 240 -2.55 66.60 -22.61
N GLY A 241 -2.93 67.65 -23.35
CA GLY A 241 -3.22 68.99 -22.82
C GLY A 241 -1.99 69.83 -22.41
N ARG A 242 -0.77 69.28 -22.51
CA ARG A 242 0.48 69.97 -22.10
C ARG A 242 1.00 70.98 -23.13
N ASN A 243 0.59 70.86 -24.38
CA ASN A 243 1.00 71.74 -25.47
C ASN A 243 -0.21 72.09 -26.36
N VAL A 244 -1.02 73.06 -25.92
CA VAL A 244 -2.24 73.50 -26.60
C VAL A 244 -2.02 74.71 -27.52
N GLY A 245 -0.77 75.05 -27.82
CA GLY A 245 -0.38 76.23 -28.59
C GLY A 245 0.10 77.41 -27.73
N GLN A 246 0.62 78.44 -28.39
CA GLN A 246 1.32 79.57 -27.76
C GLN A 246 0.92 80.92 -28.37
N CYS A 247 -0.20 80.97 -29.09
CA CYS A 247 -0.69 82.18 -29.75
C CYS A 247 -2.05 82.57 -29.20
N TYR A 248 -2.29 83.87 -29.11
CA TYR A 248 -3.53 84.47 -28.60
C TYR A 248 -4.10 85.40 -29.66
N ILE A 249 -5.36 85.21 -30.02
CA ILE A 249 -6.06 86.07 -30.99
C ILE A 249 -6.52 87.32 -30.24
N THR A 250 -6.17 88.50 -30.76
CA THR A 250 -6.56 89.78 -30.15
C THR A 250 -7.11 90.79 -31.17
N ASP A 251 -7.09 90.46 -32.47
CA ASP A 251 -7.70 91.28 -33.52
C ASP A 251 -8.89 90.54 -34.15
N THR A 252 -10.10 91.02 -33.81
CA THR A 252 -11.39 90.49 -34.26
C THR A 252 -11.75 90.84 -35.71
N LYS A 253 -10.91 91.61 -36.43
CA LYS A 253 -11.10 91.97 -37.85
C LYS A 253 -10.13 91.22 -38.77
N THR A 254 -8.86 91.09 -38.37
CA THR A 254 -7.84 90.44 -39.21
C THR A 254 -7.56 88.99 -38.83
N GLY A 255 -7.96 88.56 -37.63
CA GLY A 255 -7.58 87.26 -37.08
C GLY A 255 -6.10 87.20 -36.67
N GLY A 256 -5.46 88.35 -36.51
CA GLY A 256 -4.14 88.52 -35.91
C GLY A 256 -4.18 88.53 -34.38
N GLY A 257 -3.01 88.70 -33.77
CA GLY A 257 -2.87 88.73 -32.32
C GLY A 257 -1.41 88.75 -31.89
N MET A 258 -1.05 87.92 -30.91
CA MET A 258 0.30 87.86 -30.37
C MET A 258 0.73 86.44 -29.99
N TYR A 259 2.05 86.21 -30.01
CA TYR A 259 2.65 85.07 -29.31
C TYR A 259 2.59 85.29 -27.78
N SER A 260 2.72 84.21 -27.00
CA SER A 260 2.85 84.25 -25.53
C SER A 260 3.99 85.14 -25.01
N ASN A 261 5.01 85.39 -25.82
CA ASN A 261 6.11 86.31 -25.52
C ASN A 261 5.83 87.78 -25.91
N GLY A 262 4.58 88.13 -26.22
CA GLY A 262 4.13 89.49 -26.55
C GLY A 262 4.47 89.97 -27.97
N LYS A 263 5.17 89.18 -28.79
CA LYS A 263 5.48 89.56 -30.18
C LYS A 263 4.19 89.55 -31.03
N PRO A 264 3.91 90.61 -31.82
CA PRO A 264 2.71 90.69 -32.64
C PRO A 264 2.73 89.70 -33.81
N LEU A 265 1.55 89.22 -34.17
CA LEU A 265 1.28 88.32 -35.28
C LEU A 265 0.21 88.94 -36.18
N SER A 266 0.55 89.15 -37.46
CA SER A 266 -0.37 89.66 -38.47
C SER A 266 -1.50 88.68 -38.85
N ARG A 267 -1.35 87.39 -38.50
CA ARG A 267 -2.37 86.35 -38.67
C ARG A 267 -2.13 85.18 -37.73
N ILE A 268 -3.21 84.69 -37.13
CA ILE A 268 -3.31 83.40 -36.44
C ILE A 268 -4.42 82.53 -37.06
N ILE A 269 -5.51 83.12 -37.55
CA ILE A 269 -6.70 82.40 -38.02
C ILE A 269 -7.28 83.03 -39.32
N HIS A 270 -8.28 82.41 -39.97
CA HIS A 270 -8.93 82.97 -41.17
C HIS A 270 -10.02 84.00 -40.81
N PRO A 271 -9.90 85.29 -41.20
CA PRO A 271 -10.75 86.36 -40.67
C PRO A 271 -12.23 86.26 -41.06
N THR A 272 -12.54 85.72 -42.24
CA THR A 272 -13.94 85.58 -42.70
C THR A 272 -14.55 84.19 -42.55
N ARG A 273 -13.73 83.14 -42.34
CA ARG A 273 -14.18 81.73 -42.31
C ARG A 273 -14.22 81.19 -40.89
N ASP A 274 -13.11 81.37 -40.16
CA ASP A 274 -12.88 80.69 -38.89
C ASP A 274 -13.04 81.65 -37.70
N LEU A 275 -12.62 82.91 -37.85
CA LEU A 275 -12.67 83.92 -36.79
C LEU A 275 -14.10 84.17 -36.25
N PRO A 276 -15.17 84.26 -37.07
CA PRO A 276 -16.53 84.45 -36.55
C PRO A 276 -16.97 83.25 -35.70
N VAL A 277 -16.70 82.03 -36.16
CA VAL A 277 -17.04 80.77 -35.47
C VAL A 277 -16.22 80.63 -34.17
N PHE A 278 -14.94 81.02 -34.19
CA PHE A 278 -14.10 81.03 -33.00
C PHE A 278 -14.62 82.00 -31.93
N ILE A 279 -15.05 83.21 -32.31
CA ILE A 279 -15.63 84.19 -31.39
C ILE A 279 -16.92 83.65 -30.75
N GLU A 280 -17.76 82.95 -31.51
CA GLU A 280 -18.96 82.26 -31.02
C GLU A 280 -18.61 81.16 -30.01
N ILE A 281 -17.70 80.24 -30.36
CA ILE A 281 -17.24 79.16 -29.46
C ILE A 281 -16.64 79.70 -28.15
N ILE A 282 -15.83 80.76 -28.22
CA ILE A 282 -15.22 81.37 -27.03
C ILE A 282 -16.29 81.99 -26.12
N LYS A 283 -17.27 82.69 -26.70
CA LYS A 283 -18.40 83.26 -25.97
C LYS A 283 -19.25 82.18 -25.29
N ASP A 284 -19.62 81.13 -26.02
CA ASP A 284 -20.49 80.07 -25.52
C ASP A 284 -19.79 79.18 -24.48
N SER A 285 -18.47 79.01 -24.59
CA SER A 285 -17.66 78.31 -23.58
C SER A 285 -17.29 79.17 -22.35
N GLY A 286 -17.74 80.43 -22.30
CA GLY A 286 -17.45 81.37 -21.21
C GLY A 286 -15.96 81.74 -21.09
N ARG A 287 -15.17 81.53 -22.15
CA ARG A 287 -13.73 81.78 -22.17
C ARG A 287 -13.42 83.22 -22.58
N VAL A 288 -12.22 83.68 -22.23
CA VAL A 288 -11.70 84.99 -22.66
C VAL A 288 -10.77 84.76 -23.86
N MET A 289 -11.04 85.45 -24.96
CA MET A 289 -10.35 85.28 -26.25
C MET A 289 -8.84 85.50 -26.12
N GLU A 290 -8.46 86.61 -25.47
CA GLU A 290 -7.09 87.07 -25.26
C GLU A 290 -6.31 86.21 -24.26
N LYS A 291 -6.99 85.32 -23.52
CA LYS A 291 -6.40 84.38 -22.55
C LYS A 291 -6.49 82.92 -22.99
N THR A 292 -7.11 82.63 -24.13
CA THR A 292 -7.25 81.26 -24.62
C THR A 292 -6.14 80.96 -25.62
N PRO A 293 -5.17 80.08 -25.29
CA PRO A 293 -4.12 79.72 -26.22
C PRO A 293 -4.69 78.92 -27.39
N VAL A 294 -4.22 79.23 -28.59
CA VAL A 294 -4.48 78.48 -29.82
C VAL A 294 -3.18 78.09 -30.52
N SER A 295 -3.28 77.14 -31.44
CA SER A 295 -2.17 76.76 -32.31
C SER A 295 -1.65 77.98 -33.09
N CYS A 296 -0.33 78.14 -33.12
CA CYS A 296 0.29 79.23 -33.86
C CYS A 296 0.24 78.95 -35.36
N TRP A 297 -0.09 79.98 -36.15
CA TRP A 297 -0.06 79.88 -37.61
C TRP A 297 1.37 79.59 -38.11
N ILE A 298 1.51 78.67 -39.06
CA ILE A 298 2.79 78.25 -39.64
C ILE A 298 3.28 79.27 -40.69
N PRO A 299 4.31 80.11 -40.41
CA PRO A 299 4.58 81.30 -41.25
C PRO A 299 5.07 80.96 -42.66
N GLN A 300 5.86 79.89 -42.82
CA GLN A 300 6.34 79.42 -44.12
C GLN A 300 5.24 78.84 -45.04
N CYS A 301 4.00 78.73 -44.53
CA CYS A 301 2.81 78.33 -45.28
C CYS A 301 1.97 79.55 -45.72
N VAL A 302 2.58 80.73 -45.76
CA VAL A 302 1.99 81.97 -46.28
C VAL A 302 2.90 82.55 -47.35
N THR A 303 2.31 82.99 -48.46
CA THR A 303 3.02 83.85 -49.41
C THR A 303 2.56 85.29 -49.20
N SER A 304 3.49 86.21 -48.92
CA SER A 304 3.20 87.66 -49.01
C SER A 304 3.55 88.16 -50.41
N TYR A 305 2.68 89.00 -50.99
CA TYR A 305 2.95 89.73 -52.22
C TYR A 305 2.23 91.08 -52.19
N GLY A 306 2.96 92.18 -52.41
CA GLY A 306 2.40 93.54 -52.35
C GLY A 306 1.75 93.91 -51.00
N GLY A 307 2.31 93.43 -49.88
CA GLY A 307 1.77 93.66 -48.54
C GLY A 307 0.51 92.87 -48.17
N LYS A 308 -0.01 92.02 -49.07
CA LYS A 308 -1.15 91.12 -48.81
C LYS A 308 -0.67 89.69 -48.62
N TYR A 309 -1.26 88.99 -47.66
CA TYR A 309 -0.97 87.59 -47.33
C TYR A 309 -1.97 86.65 -48.01
N TYR A 310 -1.46 85.75 -48.85
CA TYR A 310 -2.24 84.76 -49.58
C TYR A 310 -2.12 83.39 -48.91
N TYR A 311 -3.25 82.68 -48.84
CA TYR A 311 -3.33 81.31 -48.35
C TYR A 311 -2.68 80.36 -49.37
N SER A 312 -1.53 79.79 -49.02
CA SER A 312 -1.04 78.57 -49.65
C SER A 312 -1.64 77.36 -48.93
N GLY A 313 -2.08 76.36 -49.69
CA GLY A 313 -2.47 75.08 -49.12
C GLY A 313 -1.28 74.41 -48.42
N ALA A 314 -1.57 73.69 -47.34
CA ALA A 314 -0.66 72.79 -46.67
C ALA A 314 -1.12 71.34 -46.92
N SER A 315 -0.19 70.44 -47.16
CA SER A 315 -0.41 69.00 -47.28
C SER A 315 0.52 68.26 -46.33
N VAL A 316 0.06 67.13 -45.79
CA VAL A 316 0.86 66.26 -44.93
C VAL A 316 1.32 65.07 -45.76
N ARG A 317 2.62 64.79 -45.76
CA ARG A 317 3.19 63.60 -46.41
C ARG A 317 3.04 62.35 -45.53
N ASN A 318 3.25 61.18 -46.12
CA ASN A 318 3.19 59.89 -45.41
C ASN A 318 4.22 59.74 -44.26
N ASP A 319 5.27 60.56 -44.25
CA ASP A 319 6.25 60.66 -43.15
C ASP A 319 5.82 61.64 -42.03
N GLY A 320 4.62 62.24 -42.15
CA GLY A 320 4.08 63.26 -41.26
C GLY A 320 4.69 64.66 -41.43
N SER A 321 5.55 64.89 -42.43
CA SER A 321 6.07 66.22 -42.72
C SER A 321 4.99 67.11 -43.35
N ILE A 322 4.86 68.35 -42.84
CA ILE A 322 3.98 69.37 -43.41
C ILE A 322 4.71 70.05 -44.56
N VAL A 323 4.07 70.10 -45.72
CA VAL A 323 4.56 70.70 -46.96
C VAL A 323 3.59 71.79 -47.39
N CYS A 324 4.12 72.96 -47.71
CA CYS A 324 3.29 74.09 -48.14
C CYS A 324 3.61 74.45 -49.60
N ALA A 325 2.61 75.02 -50.30
CA ALA A 325 2.60 75.08 -51.77
C ALA A 325 3.77 75.87 -52.43
N LYS A 326 4.54 76.65 -51.66
CA LYS A 326 5.87 77.13 -52.05
C LYS A 326 6.92 76.33 -51.29
N SER A 327 7.90 75.79 -52.03
CA SER A 327 8.99 74.91 -51.57
C SER A 327 9.65 75.33 -50.26
N GLY A 328 9.05 74.94 -49.14
CA GLY A 328 9.51 75.18 -47.78
C GLY A 328 9.19 73.97 -46.92
N TYR A 329 10.24 73.30 -46.44
CA TYR A 329 10.14 72.18 -45.51
C TYR A 329 9.97 72.71 -44.08
N VAL A 330 8.97 72.18 -43.37
CA VAL A 330 8.74 72.51 -41.95
C VAL A 330 9.22 71.35 -41.08
N PRO A 331 10.28 71.52 -40.26
CA PRO A 331 10.78 70.45 -39.39
C PRO A 331 9.87 70.11 -38.20
N PHE A 332 8.71 70.76 -38.08
CA PHE A 332 7.74 70.61 -36.99
C PHE A 332 6.34 70.23 -37.51
N GLY A 333 6.27 69.14 -38.26
CA GLY A 333 5.18 68.18 -38.10
C GLY A 333 5.69 67.05 -37.22
N PHE A 334 4.95 66.62 -36.19
CA PHE A 334 5.30 65.46 -35.36
C PHE A 334 5.08 64.16 -36.13
N GLY A 335 5.78 63.98 -37.25
CA GLY A 335 5.77 62.75 -38.01
C GLY A 335 6.36 61.60 -37.19
N PHE A 336 5.66 60.46 -37.18
CA PHE A 336 6.06 59.25 -36.46
C PHE A 336 7.41 58.73 -36.96
N LYS A 337 8.51 59.19 -36.35
CA LYS A 337 9.77 58.46 -36.39
C LYS A 337 9.64 57.20 -35.54
N ASN A 338 9.42 56.08 -36.22
CA ASN A 338 9.46 54.71 -35.72
C ASN A 338 8.32 54.30 -34.77
N ILE A 339 7.14 54.01 -35.33
CA ILE A 339 6.40 52.82 -34.88
C ILE A 339 6.78 51.66 -35.81
N LEU A 340 7.83 50.93 -35.45
CA LEU A 340 8.02 49.58 -35.94
C LEU A 340 6.97 48.68 -35.26
N ILE A 341 5.82 48.51 -35.91
CA ILE A 341 4.95 47.36 -35.62
C ILE A 341 5.69 46.12 -36.15
N LYS A 342 6.63 45.59 -35.37
CA LYS A 342 7.01 44.19 -35.50
C LYS A 342 5.80 43.38 -35.05
N GLY A 343 5.00 42.94 -36.02
CA GLY A 343 4.04 41.87 -35.80
C GLY A 343 4.75 40.66 -35.19
N ARG A 344 4.08 40.05 -34.23
CA ARG A 344 4.37 38.71 -33.72
C ARG A 344 3.10 37.89 -33.91
#